data_AF-A0A6I5R8T3-F1
#
_entry.id   AF-A0A6I5R8T3-F1
#
_cell.length_a   1.000
_cell.length_b   1.000
_cell.length_c   1.000
_cell.angle_alpha   90.00
_cell.angle_beta   90.00
_cell.angle_gamma   90.00
#
_symmetry.space_group_name_H-M   'P 1'
#
loop_
_entity.id
_entity.type
_entity.pdbx_description
1 polymer ?
#
loop_
_entity_poly.entity_id
_entity_poly.type
_entity_poly.pdbx_seq_one_letter_code
_entity_poly.pdbx_strand_id
1 'polypeptide(L)'
;MTFSSEQQRDLKVQRGIRQAEDKLVQLIQDALDNCEYPKEGRNKLEESQFRNLVRVSDTTASPEVVKNFLRYQVGREPKWGRGDKSLAERIIVDIDSQLKTTAQAIAQAAGGQDIPDIQMELIRRYLGYGSRYLKYLNFKNENN
;
A
#
# COMPACT_ATOMS: atom_id res chain seq x y z
N MET A 1 -5.97 23.45 28.00
CA MET A 1 -4.87 22.46 28.00
C MET A 1 -3.94 22.80 26.85
N THR A 2 -2.65 23.00 27.13
CA THR A 2 -1.64 23.29 26.10
C THR A 2 -0.94 21.98 25.75
N PHE A 3 -1.01 21.54 24.50
CA PHE A 3 -0.33 20.32 24.06
C PHE A 3 1.19 20.50 24.09
N SER A 4 1.92 19.45 24.46
CA SER A 4 3.38 19.42 24.33
C SER A 4 3.80 19.55 22.86
N SER A 5 5.04 19.94 22.61
CA SER A 5 5.59 20.02 21.24
C SER A 5 5.50 18.68 20.50
N GLU A 6 5.72 17.57 21.21
CA GLU A 6 5.59 16.21 20.69
C GLU A 6 4.14 15.88 20.32
N GLN A 7 3.18 16.19 21.18
CA GLN A 7 1.74 15.99 20.89
C GLN A 7 1.28 16.82 19.68
N GLN A 8 1.75 18.06 19.55
CA GLN A 8 1.43 18.90 18.39
C GLN A 8 2.01 18.33 17.10
N ARG A 9 3.20 17.72 17.15
CA ARG A 9 3.85 17.05 16.03
C ARG A 9 3.06 15.81 15.61
N ASP A 10 2.71 14.95 16.55
CA ASP A 10 1.96 13.73 16.27
C ASP A 10 0.58 14.02 15.66
N LEU A 11 -0.10 15.06 16.16
CA LEU A 11 -1.37 15.52 15.58
C LEU A 11 -1.20 16.02 14.14
N LYS A 12 -0.10 16.72 13.82
CA LYS A 12 0.21 17.14 12.45
C LYS A 12 0.46 15.94 11.54
N VAL A 13 1.24 14.96 12.00
CA VAL A 13 1.49 13.72 11.26
C VAL A 13 0.18 12.98 10.98
N GLN A 14 -0.64 12.74 12.01
CA GLN A 14 -1.94 12.07 11.86
C GLN A 14 -2.89 12.84 10.94
N ARG A 15 -2.86 14.18 10.96
CA ARG A 15 -3.64 15.00 10.02
C ARG A 15 -3.13 14.85 8.59
N GLY A 16 -1.82 14.87 8.39
CA GLY A 16 -1.19 14.69 7.08
C GLY A 16 -1.50 13.31 6.48
N ILE A 17 -1.44 12.25 7.29
CA ILE A 17 -1.81 10.89 6.87
C ILE A 17 -3.28 10.84 6.44
N ARG A 18 -4.20 11.41 7.24
CA ARG A 18 -5.63 11.49 6.88
C ARG A 18 -5.87 12.24 5.57
N GLN A 19 -5.16 13.35 5.35
CA GLN A 19 -5.26 14.12 4.11
C GLN A 19 -4.72 13.37 2.89
N ALA A 20 -3.86 12.38 3.08
CA ALA A 20 -3.34 11.56 2.00
C ALA A 20 -4.26 10.37 1.63
N GLU A 21 -5.29 10.06 2.42
CA GLU A 21 -6.09 8.83 2.27
C GLU A 21 -6.73 8.71 0.88
N ASP A 22 -7.37 9.77 0.37
CA ASP A 22 -7.98 9.77 -0.97
C ASP A 22 -6.97 9.42 -2.06
N LYS A 23 -5.76 9.97 -1.97
CA LYS A 23 -4.68 9.69 -2.92
C LYS A 23 -4.22 8.23 -2.80
N LEU A 24 -4.09 7.69 -1.59
CA LEU A 24 -3.70 6.29 -1.39
C LEU A 24 -4.74 5.34 -1.99
N VAL A 25 -6.03 5.63 -1.78
CA VAL A 25 -7.14 4.85 -2.35
C VAL A 25 -7.08 4.90 -3.87
N GLN A 26 -6.93 6.08 -4.47
CA GLN A 26 -6.82 6.22 -5.92
C GLN A 26 -5.63 5.45 -6.50
N LEU A 27 -4.45 5.54 -5.87
CA LEU A 27 -3.25 4.85 -6.36
C LEU A 27 -3.43 3.32 -6.39
N ILE A 28 -3.97 2.72 -5.32
CA ILE A 28 -4.12 1.26 -5.28
C ILE A 28 -5.28 0.77 -6.17
N GLN A 29 -6.33 1.57 -6.31
CA GLN A 29 -7.41 1.27 -7.25
C GLN A 29 -6.90 1.31 -8.70
N ASP A 30 -6.16 2.36 -9.07
CA ASP A 30 -5.49 2.47 -10.37
C ASP A 30 -4.59 1.26 -10.65
N ALA A 31 -3.77 0.85 -9.67
CA ALA A 31 -2.92 -0.32 -9.80
C ALA A 31 -3.74 -1.62 -10.04
N LEU A 32 -4.82 -1.84 -9.29
CA LEU A 32 -5.67 -3.02 -9.44
C LEU A 32 -6.52 -2.98 -10.73
N ASP A 33 -6.93 -1.81 -11.20
CA ASP A 33 -7.72 -1.70 -12.42
C ASP A 33 -6.85 -1.84 -13.67
N ASN A 34 -5.67 -1.20 -13.68
CA ASN A 34 -4.91 -0.99 -14.91
C ASN A 34 -3.64 -1.85 -15.06
N CYS A 35 -3.16 -2.51 -14.00
CA CYS A 35 -1.96 -3.37 -14.11
C CYS A 35 -2.26 -4.78 -14.61
N GLU A 36 -1.21 -5.44 -15.10
CA GLU A 36 -1.27 -6.80 -15.62
C GLU A 36 -1.17 -7.82 -14.48
N TYR A 37 -2.23 -8.57 -14.26
CA TYR A 37 -2.27 -9.76 -13.40
C TYR A 37 -3.50 -10.61 -13.74
N PRO A 38 -3.52 -11.90 -13.40
CA PRO A 38 -4.69 -12.72 -13.66
C PRO A 38 -5.88 -12.30 -12.78
N LYS A 39 -6.95 -11.84 -13.43
CA LYS A 39 -8.20 -11.42 -12.77
C LYS A 39 -9.25 -12.54 -12.69
N GLU A 40 -9.05 -13.62 -13.44
CA GLU A 40 -9.97 -14.74 -13.60
C GLU A 40 -9.24 -16.09 -13.68
N GLY A 41 -10.02 -17.17 -13.61
CA GLY A 41 -9.53 -18.54 -13.69
C GLY A 41 -8.77 -19.01 -12.45
N ARG A 42 -8.08 -20.16 -12.58
CA ARG A 42 -7.38 -20.82 -11.46
C ARG A 42 -6.19 -20.03 -10.91
N ASN A 43 -5.66 -19.10 -11.70
CA ASN A 43 -4.52 -18.27 -11.35
C ASN A 43 -4.94 -16.88 -10.87
N LYS A 44 -6.23 -16.62 -10.64
CA LYS A 44 -6.70 -15.32 -10.17
C LYS A 44 -6.06 -14.94 -8.84
N LEU A 45 -5.81 -13.64 -8.65
CA LEU A 45 -5.35 -13.11 -7.37
C LEU A 45 -6.46 -13.21 -6.33
N GLU A 46 -6.25 -14.04 -5.31
CA GLU A 46 -7.24 -14.28 -4.27
C GLU A 46 -7.13 -13.29 -3.11
N GLU A 47 -8.26 -13.05 -2.44
CA GLU A 47 -8.30 -12.21 -1.23
C GLU A 47 -7.36 -12.72 -0.13
N SER A 48 -7.19 -14.03 -0.01
CA SER A 48 -6.29 -14.66 0.98
C SER A 48 -4.84 -14.23 0.77
N GLN A 49 -4.42 -14.10 -0.48
CA GLN A 49 -3.06 -13.78 -0.87
C GLN A 49 -2.75 -12.30 -0.66
N PHE A 50 -3.70 -11.43 -1.02
CA PHE A 50 -3.58 -10.00 -0.73
C PHE A 50 -3.62 -9.72 0.77
N ARG A 51 -4.46 -10.44 1.53
CA ARG A 51 -4.51 -10.33 3.00
C ARG A 51 -3.19 -10.75 3.66
N ASN A 52 -2.47 -11.71 3.08
CA ASN A 52 -1.14 -12.06 3.57
C ASN A 52 -0.14 -10.91 3.37
N LEU A 53 -0.21 -10.19 2.25
CA LEU A 53 0.59 -8.98 2.03
C LEU A 53 0.27 -7.90 3.07
N VAL A 54 -1.01 -7.65 3.34
CA VAL A 54 -1.44 -6.71 4.40
C VAL A 54 -0.87 -7.13 5.76
N ARG A 55 -1.01 -8.40 6.13
CA ARG A 55 -0.46 -8.93 7.39
C ARG A 55 1.06 -8.71 7.49
N VAL A 56 1.80 -8.91 6.40
CA VAL A 56 3.25 -8.65 6.39
C VAL A 56 3.52 -7.18 6.71
N SER A 57 2.79 -6.25 6.10
CA SER A 57 2.93 -4.81 6.37
C SER A 57 2.57 -4.41 7.81
N ASP A 58 1.65 -5.13 8.46
CA ASP A 58 1.27 -4.90 9.86
C ASP A 58 2.33 -5.41 10.85
N THR A 59 3.11 -6.42 10.46
CA THR A 59 4.09 -7.10 11.34
C THR A 59 5.52 -6.60 11.22
N THR A 60 5.78 -5.65 10.31
CA THR A 60 7.12 -5.11 10.06
C THR A 60 7.12 -3.58 10.15
N ALA A 61 8.29 -3.01 10.39
CA ALA A 61 8.58 -1.59 10.27
C ALA A 61 9.44 -1.28 9.03
N SER A 62 9.71 -2.27 8.18
CA SER A 62 10.59 -2.12 7.01
C SER A 62 9.82 -2.23 5.69
N PRO A 63 9.81 -1.18 4.86
CA PRO A 63 9.28 -1.24 3.50
C PRO A 63 9.96 -2.30 2.64
N GLU A 64 11.26 -2.54 2.87
CA GLU A 64 12.02 -3.56 2.13
C GLU A 64 11.50 -4.97 2.39
N VAL A 65 11.03 -5.27 3.60
CA VAL A 65 10.43 -6.58 3.92
C VAL A 65 9.11 -6.77 3.14
N VAL A 66 8.30 -5.73 3.02
CA VAL A 66 7.05 -5.76 2.24
C VAL A 66 7.35 -5.97 0.75
N LYS A 67 8.32 -5.21 0.21
CA LYS A 67 8.75 -5.37 -1.19
C LYS A 67 9.35 -6.74 -1.46
N ASN A 68 10.17 -7.26 -0.54
CA ASN A 68 10.75 -8.59 -0.67
C ASN A 68 9.68 -9.69 -0.66
N PHE A 69 8.65 -9.54 0.17
CA PHE A 69 7.51 -10.45 0.15
C PHE A 69 6.81 -10.45 -1.23
N LEU A 70 6.55 -9.28 -1.82
CA LEU A 70 5.99 -9.19 -3.17
C LEU A 70 6.87 -9.87 -4.22
N ARG A 71 8.17 -9.59 -4.21
CA ARG A 71 9.14 -10.23 -5.12
C ARG A 71 9.13 -11.76 -4.98
N TYR A 72 9.06 -12.25 -3.75
CA TYR A 72 8.90 -13.68 -3.48
C TYR A 72 7.60 -14.24 -4.05
N GLN A 73 6.46 -13.55 -3.88
CA GLN A 73 5.18 -14.01 -4.44
C GLN A 73 5.21 -14.07 -5.97
N VAL A 74 5.82 -13.08 -6.64
CA VAL A 74 6.00 -13.06 -8.12
C VAL A 74 6.82 -14.26 -8.60
N GLY A 75 7.86 -14.64 -7.86
CA GLY A 75 8.68 -15.82 -8.15
C GLY A 75 7.93 -17.14 -7.92
N ARG A 76 6.98 -17.17 -6.99
CA ARG A 76 6.23 -18.37 -6.60
C ARG A 76 5.07 -18.67 -7.54
N GLU A 77 4.24 -17.68 -7.85
CA GLU A 77 3.00 -17.86 -8.62
C GLU A 77 2.74 -16.64 -9.54
N PRO A 78 2.09 -16.81 -10.70
CA PRO A 78 1.86 -15.71 -11.64
C PRO A 78 0.77 -14.71 -11.19
N LYS A 79 0.18 -14.90 -10.01
CA LYS A 79 -1.04 -14.21 -9.57
C LYS A 79 -0.88 -12.71 -9.35
N TRP A 80 0.34 -12.24 -9.11
CA TRP A 80 0.65 -10.82 -8.95
C TRP A 80 1.09 -10.13 -10.25
N GLY A 81 1.05 -10.86 -11.37
CA GLY A 81 1.64 -10.45 -12.64
C GLY A 81 3.16 -10.63 -12.67
N ARG A 82 3.76 -10.45 -13.86
CA ARG A 82 5.21 -10.51 -14.08
C ARG A 82 5.65 -9.36 -14.99
N GLY A 83 6.87 -8.88 -14.78
CA GLY A 83 7.45 -7.78 -15.55
C GLY A 83 6.98 -6.39 -15.10
N ASP A 84 7.41 -5.38 -15.84
CA ASP A 84 7.37 -3.97 -15.41
C ASP A 84 5.96 -3.38 -15.33
N LYS A 85 4.98 -4.01 -16.00
CA LYS A 85 3.56 -3.61 -15.98
C LYS A 85 2.72 -4.39 -14.97
N SER A 86 3.35 -5.28 -14.21
CA SER A 86 2.65 -6.12 -13.25
C SER A 86 2.11 -5.34 -12.05
N LEU A 87 1.07 -5.88 -11.42
CA LEU A 87 0.54 -5.33 -10.18
C LEU A 87 1.63 -5.28 -9.09
N ALA A 88 2.44 -6.34 -8.96
CA ALA A 88 3.52 -6.36 -7.98
C ALA A 88 4.54 -5.23 -8.21
N GLU A 89 4.98 -5.03 -9.46
CA GLU A 89 5.94 -3.96 -9.75
C GLU A 89 5.33 -2.59 -9.51
N ARG A 90 4.07 -2.37 -9.88
CA ARG A 90 3.39 -1.10 -9.60
C ARG A 90 3.31 -0.79 -8.11
N ILE A 91 2.97 -1.78 -7.27
CA ILE A 91 2.95 -1.60 -5.81
C ILE A 91 4.36 -1.26 -5.29
N ILE A 92 5.40 -1.93 -5.78
CA ILE A 92 6.80 -1.66 -5.40
C ILE A 92 7.18 -0.21 -5.77
N VAL A 93 6.86 0.23 -6.98
CA VAL A 93 7.10 1.59 -7.45
C VAL A 93 6.34 2.61 -6.60
N ASP A 94 5.06 2.37 -6.29
CA ASP A 94 4.25 3.26 -5.44
C ASP A 94 4.87 3.39 -4.04
N ILE A 95 5.38 2.29 -3.46
CA ILE A 95 6.10 2.28 -2.17
C ILE A 95 7.37 3.15 -2.23
N ASP A 96 8.17 3.00 -3.29
CA ASP A 96 9.46 3.68 -3.43
C ASP A 96 9.36 5.13 -3.89
N SER A 97 8.24 5.51 -4.52
CA SER A 97 8.00 6.86 -5.05
C SER A 97 6.91 7.62 -4.29
N GLN A 98 5.64 7.38 -4.61
CA GLN A 98 4.51 8.18 -4.13
C GLN A 98 4.38 8.15 -2.61
N LEU A 99 4.45 6.96 -2.00
CA LEU A 99 4.28 6.82 -0.54
C LEU A 99 5.48 7.39 0.21
N LYS A 100 6.70 7.17 -0.29
CA LYS A 100 7.92 7.77 0.26
C LYS A 100 7.89 9.29 0.20
N THR A 101 7.50 9.85 -0.95
CA THR A 101 7.41 11.31 -1.16
C THR A 101 6.33 11.93 -0.27
N THR A 102 5.17 11.28 -0.15
CA THR A 102 4.11 11.73 0.75
C THR A 102 4.56 11.66 2.21
N ALA A 103 5.27 10.61 2.63
CA ALA A 103 5.83 10.52 3.98
C ALA A 103 6.82 11.66 4.28
N GLN A 104 7.72 11.97 3.34
CA GLN A 104 8.67 13.08 3.45
C GLN A 104 7.96 14.43 3.59
N ALA A 105 6.93 14.68 2.79
CA ALA A 105 6.15 15.91 2.87
C ALA A 105 5.41 16.06 4.20
N ILE A 106 4.81 14.98 4.71
CA ILE A 106 4.14 14.97 6.02
C ILE A 106 5.15 15.20 7.14
N ALA A 107 6.29 14.51 7.11
CA ALA A 107 7.37 14.69 8.08
C ALA A 107 7.87 16.14 8.08
N GLN A 108 8.13 16.71 6.91
CA GLN A 108 8.58 18.09 6.77
C GLN A 108 7.57 19.10 7.37
N ALA A 109 6.28 18.91 7.09
CA ALA A 109 5.21 19.76 7.65
C ALA A 109 5.08 19.61 9.18
N ALA A 110 5.49 18.48 9.74
CA ALA A 110 5.45 18.19 11.17
C ALA A 110 6.72 18.62 11.93
N GLY A 111 7.86 18.84 11.24
CA GLY A 111 9.14 19.21 11.88
C GLY A 111 10.32 18.30 11.58
N GLY A 112 10.21 17.43 10.56
CA GLY A 112 11.35 16.76 9.91
C GLY A 112 11.81 15.43 10.50
N GLN A 113 10.95 14.71 11.23
CA GLN A 113 11.29 13.43 11.86
C GLN A 113 10.34 12.30 11.45
N ASP A 114 10.72 11.05 11.73
CA ASP A 114 9.90 9.82 11.62
C ASP A 114 9.39 9.45 10.21
N ILE A 115 10.14 9.82 9.17
CA ILE A 115 9.82 9.44 7.78
C ILE A 115 9.58 7.92 7.63
N PRO A 116 10.42 7.01 8.19
CA PRO A 116 10.20 5.57 8.05
C PRO A 116 8.86 5.11 8.64
N ASP A 117 8.47 5.63 9.80
CA ASP A 117 7.23 5.25 10.48
C ASP A 117 6.02 5.77 9.73
N ILE A 118 6.07 7.02 9.25
CA ILE A 118 5.03 7.62 8.42
C ILE A 118 4.88 6.81 7.12
N GLN A 119 5.99 6.48 6.45
CA GLN A 119 5.97 5.70 5.22
C GLN A 119 5.32 4.34 5.45
N MET A 120 5.69 3.63 6.53
CA MET A 120 5.08 2.34 6.86
C MET A 120 3.58 2.45 7.14
N GLU A 121 3.14 3.50 7.84
CA GLU A 121 1.72 3.73 8.08
C GLU A 121 0.94 3.99 6.77
N LEU A 122 1.53 4.74 5.83
CA LEU A 122 0.95 4.92 4.49
C LEU A 122 0.89 3.60 3.72
N ILE A 123 1.92 2.75 3.80
CA ILE A 123 1.95 1.41 3.17
C ILE A 123 0.82 0.53 3.70
N ARG A 124 0.65 0.45 5.03
CA ARG A 124 -0.41 -0.35 5.66
C ARG A 124 -1.79 0.09 5.19
N ARG A 125 -2.04 1.41 5.14
CA ARG A 125 -3.30 1.97 4.66
C ARG A 125 -3.52 1.68 3.18
N TYR A 126 -2.53 1.96 2.33
CA TYR A 126 -2.56 1.71 0.89
C TYR A 126 -2.91 0.24 0.59
N LEU A 127 -2.21 -0.71 1.22
CA LEU A 127 -2.49 -2.14 1.07
C LEU A 127 -3.85 -2.53 1.68
N GLY A 128 -4.22 -1.96 2.82
CA GLY A 128 -5.54 -2.19 3.43
C GLY A 128 -6.70 -1.78 2.52
N TYR A 129 -6.60 -0.63 1.85
CA TYR A 129 -7.58 -0.21 0.84
C TYR A 129 -7.56 -1.13 -0.39
N GLY A 130 -6.38 -1.56 -0.84
CA GLY A 130 -6.24 -2.53 -1.92
C GLY A 130 -6.95 -3.85 -1.64
N SER A 131 -6.80 -4.38 -0.42
CA SER A 131 -7.48 -5.61 -0.02
C SER A 131 -9.01 -5.49 -0.09
N ARG A 132 -9.57 -4.31 0.27
CA ARG A 132 -11.02 -4.07 0.20
C ARG A 132 -11.49 -3.91 -1.24
N TYR A 133 -10.71 -3.22 -2.07
CA TYR A 133 -11.06 -3.03 -3.48
C TYR A 133 -10.94 -4.32 -4.30
N LEU A 134 -9.90 -5.13 -4.06
CA LEU A 134 -9.77 -6.44 -4.70
C LEU A 134 -10.97 -7.34 -4.40
N LYS A 135 -11.51 -7.31 -3.18
CA LYS A 135 -12.74 -8.02 -2.83
C LYS A 135 -13.93 -7.58 -3.70
N TYR A 136 -14.07 -6.29 -3.92
CA TYR A 136 -15.09 -5.75 -4.84
C TYR A 136 -14.87 -6.21 -6.29
N LEU A 137 -13.64 -6.16 -6.80
CA LEU A 137 -13.30 -6.61 -8.15
C LEU A 137 -13.58 -8.10 -8.35
N ASN A 138 -13.20 -8.94 -7.37
CA ASN A 138 -13.46 -10.38 -7.42
C ASN A 138 -14.97 -10.68 -7.41
N PHE A 139 -15.75 -9.99 -6.57
CA PHE A 139 -17.21 -10.09 -6.58
C PHE A 139 -17.79 -9.68 -7.95
N LYS A 140 -17.30 -8.59 -8.53
CA LYS A 140 -17.75 -8.11 -9.85
C LYS A 140 -17.44 -9.12 -10.96
N ASN A 141 -16.26 -9.74 -10.96
CA ASN A 141 -15.86 -10.72 -11.97
C ASN A 141 -16.59 -12.06 -11.83
N GLU A 142 -17.06 -12.41 -10.64
CA GLU A 142 -17.83 -13.65 -10.42
C GLU A 142 -19.32 -13.52 -10.80
N ASN A 143 -19.82 -12.28 -10.94
CA ASN A 143 -21.23 -11.98 -11.21
C ASN A 143 -21.47 -11.26 -12.55
N ASN A 144 -20.44 -11.17 -13.40
CA ASN A 144 -20.53 -10.73 -14.79
C ASN A 144 -20.37 -11.92 -15.72
#